data_AF-A0A6L4ZPE1-F1
#
_entry.id   AF-A0A6L4ZPE1-F1
#
_cell.length_a   1.000
_cell.length_b   1.000
_cell.length_c   1.000
_cell.angle_alpha   90.00
_cell.angle_beta   90.00
_cell.angle_gamma   90.00
#
_symmetry.space_group_name_H-M   'P 1'
#
loop_
_entity.id
_entity.type
_entity.pdbx_description
1 polymer ?
#
loop_
_entity_poly.entity_id
_entity_poly.type
_entity_poly.pdbx_seq_one_letter_code
_entity_poly.pdbx_strand_id
1 'polypeptide(L)'
;MGKKKIIFSEELEKKAVCYVRVSTEEQAAFGYSIEAQEEKIKAYCLLNNLEIVKIIREEGVSAGKDLSTRPGGAQLLELVKKKQVNNIVAIKLDRIFR
;
A
#
# COMPACT_ATOMS: atom_id res chain seq x y z
N MET A 1 -44.83 -15.52 3.79
CA MET A 1 -43.89 -15.84 2.69
C MET A 1 -42.91 -14.68 2.52
N GLY A 2 -41.95 -14.54 3.44
CA GLY A 2 -40.97 -13.45 3.41
C GLY A 2 -39.90 -13.76 2.39
N LYS A 3 -39.75 -12.92 1.36
CA LYS A 3 -38.65 -13.03 0.40
C LYS A 3 -37.34 -12.91 1.19
N LYS A 4 -36.61 -14.01 1.34
CA LYS A 4 -35.20 -13.98 1.76
C LYS A 4 -34.49 -13.09 0.75
N LYS A 5 -34.06 -11.91 1.20
CA LYS A 5 -33.11 -11.07 0.48
C LYS A 5 -31.85 -11.91 0.37
N ILE A 6 -31.58 -12.45 -0.82
CA ILE A 6 -30.31 -13.09 -1.13
C ILE A 6 -29.30 -11.96 -1.05
N ILE A 7 -28.64 -11.83 0.09
CA ILE A 7 -27.46 -10.98 0.21
C ILE A 7 -26.39 -11.77 -0.55
N PHE A 8 -26.21 -11.45 -1.83
CA PHE A 8 -24.92 -11.70 -2.46
C PHE A 8 -23.94 -10.98 -1.54
N SER A 9 -23.12 -11.75 -0.82
CA SER A 9 -22.03 -11.17 -0.05
C SER A 9 -21.25 -10.32 -1.04
N GLU A 10 -21.35 -9.00 -0.86
CA GLU A 10 -20.52 -8.06 -1.60
C GLU A 10 -19.10 -8.60 -1.50
N GLU A 11 -18.47 -8.85 -2.64
CA GLU A 11 -17.01 -8.94 -2.67
C GLU A 11 -16.55 -7.72 -1.88
N LEU A 12 -16.03 -7.93 -0.67
CA LEU A 12 -15.47 -6.86 0.15
C LEU A 12 -14.57 -6.06 -0.79
N GLU A 13 -14.96 -4.82 -1.10
CA GLU A 13 -14.20 -3.96 -2.02
C GLU A 13 -12.73 -4.09 -1.60
N LYS A 14 -11.89 -4.61 -2.51
CA LYS A 14 -10.52 -4.97 -2.19
C LYS A 14 -9.67 -3.71 -2.13
N LYS A 15 -9.87 -2.95 -1.06
CA LYS A 15 -9.28 -1.64 -0.80
C LYS A 15 -7.84 -1.80 -0.38
N ALA A 16 -6.95 -1.22 -1.18
CA ALA A 16 -5.52 -1.27 -1.01
C ALA A 16 -4.95 0.09 -0.62
N VAL A 17 -4.03 0.07 0.35
CA VAL A 17 -3.03 1.14 0.51
C VAL A 17 -1.75 0.71 -0.19
N CYS A 18 -1.23 1.56 -1.05
CA CYS A 18 0.02 1.36 -1.75
C CYS A 18 1.15 2.09 -1.00
N TYR A 19 2.30 1.46 -0.84
CA TYR A 19 3.43 2.03 -0.12
C TYR A 19 4.70 1.97 -0.97
N VAL A 20 5.27 3.15 -1.22
CA VAL A 20 6.46 3.35 -2.04
C VAL A 20 7.53 4.02 -1.19
N ARG A 21 8.74 3.45 -1.17
CA ARG A 21 9.83 3.96 -0.35
C ARG A 21 11.16 3.92 -1.09
N VAL A 22 12.02 4.91 -0.82
CA VAL A 22 13.46 4.88 -1.11
C VAL A 22 14.23 5.48 0.07
N SER A 23 15.41 4.95 0.37
CA SER A 23 16.34 5.58 1.31
C SER A 23 17.17 6.65 0.60
N THR A 24 17.86 7.50 1.37
CA THR A 24 18.79 8.49 0.82
C THR A 24 19.89 7.85 -0.03
N GLU A 25 20.35 6.66 0.38
CA GLU A 25 21.35 5.86 -0.34
C GLU A 25 20.77 5.32 -1.66
N GLU A 26 19.54 4.79 -1.64
CA GLU A 26 18.84 4.30 -2.84
C GLU A 26 18.54 5.43 -3.84
N GLN A 27 18.23 6.64 -3.34
CA GLN A 27 18.04 7.83 -4.17
C GLN A 27 19.34 8.24 -4.88
N ALA A 28 20.48 8.22 -4.17
CA ALA A 28 21.78 8.58 -4.73
C ALA A 28 22.30 7.57 -5.76
N ALA A 29 21.89 6.30 -5.67
CA ALA A 29 22.44 5.19 -6.46
C ALA A 29 21.84 5.02 -7.88
N PHE A 30 20.97 5.93 -8.36
CA PHE A 30 20.36 5.91 -9.71
C PHE A 30 19.75 4.55 -10.12
N GLY A 31 18.46 4.31 -9.84
CA GLY A 31 17.77 3.18 -10.50
C GLY A 31 16.42 2.74 -9.95
N TYR A 32 16.01 3.16 -8.76
CA TYR A 32 14.71 2.81 -8.17
C TYR A 32 13.86 4.06 -7.95
N SER A 33 13.41 4.71 -9.04
CA SER A 33 12.56 5.89 -8.90
C SER A 33 11.24 5.55 -8.20
N ILE A 34 10.75 6.47 -7.38
CA ILE A 34 9.43 6.37 -6.72
C ILE A 34 8.34 6.17 -7.78
N GLU A 35 8.48 6.88 -8.91
CA GLU A 35 7.56 6.86 -10.04
C GLU A 35 7.47 5.45 -10.65
N ALA A 36 8.61 4.80 -10.93
CA ALA A 36 8.63 3.47 -11.52
C ALA A 36 8.05 2.40 -10.56
N GLN A 37 8.22 2.58 -9.26
CA GLN A 37 7.58 1.71 -8.26
C GLN A 37 6.06 1.92 -8.26
N GLU A 38 5.61 3.18 -8.29
CA GLU A 38 4.20 3.54 -8.30
C GLU A 38 3.49 3.03 -9.55
N GLU A 39 4.07 3.18 -10.74
CA GLU A 39 3.49 2.66 -11.99
C GLU A 39 3.28 1.15 -11.93
N LYS A 40 4.28 0.40 -11.44
CA LYS A 40 4.17 -1.06 -11.29
C LYS A 40 3.10 -1.45 -10.27
N ILE A 41 3.00 -0.72 -9.16
CA ILE A 41 1.97 -0.98 -8.15
C ILE A 41 0.57 -0.67 -8.69
N LYS A 42 0.39 0.44 -9.42
CA LYS A 42 -0.88 0.77 -10.08
C LYS A 42 -1.31 -0.31 -11.06
N ALA A 43 -0.38 -0.78 -11.89
CA ALA A 43 -0.65 -1.88 -12.83
C ALA A 43 -1.04 -3.16 -12.09
N TYR A 44 -0.34 -3.50 -11.00
CA TYR A 44 -0.68 -4.64 -10.16
C TYR A 44 -2.10 -4.52 -9.55
N CYS A 45 -2.43 -3.36 -8.98
CA CYS A 45 -3.76 -3.13 -8.40
C CYS A 45 -4.86 -3.26 -9.46
N LEU A 46 -4.66 -2.69 -10.65
CA LEU A 46 -5.59 -2.80 -11.77
C LEU A 46 -5.82 -4.28 -12.16
N LEU A 47 -4.75 -5.05 -12.34
CA LEU A 47 -4.83 -6.46 -12.74
C LEU A 47 -5.49 -7.36 -11.68
N ASN A 48 -5.49 -6.95 -10.41
CA ASN A 48 -6.02 -7.73 -9.29
C ASN A 48 -7.36 -7.20 -8.76
N ASN A 49 -8.00 -6.26 -9.47
CA ASN A 49 -9.22 -5.58 -9.04
C ASN A 49 -9.10 -5.01 -7.61
N LEU A 50 -7.96 -4.39 -7.30
CA LEU A 50 -7.73 -3.68 -6.04
C LEU A 50 -8.05 -2.20 -6.22
N GLU A 51 -8.96 -1.68 -5.41
CA GLU A 51 -9.26 -0.25 -5.33
C GLU A 51 -8.14 0.44 -4.55
N ILE A 52 -7.43 1.37 -5.19
CA ILE A 52 -6.38 2.14 -4.51
C ILE A 52 -7.03 3.25 -3.69
N VAL A 53 -7.03 3.10 -2.36
CA VAL A 53 -7.49 4.13 -1.41
C VAL A 53 -6.46 5.24 -1.28
N LYS A 54 -5.17 4.87 -1.23
CA LYS A 54 -4.06 5.82 -1.09
C LYS A 54 -2.76 5.25 -1.60
N ILE A 55 -1.93 6.10 -2.18
CA ILE A 55 -0.51 5.83 -2.43
C ILE A 55 0.31 6.70 -1.47
N ILE A 56 1.10 6.04 -0.62
CA ILE A 56 1.98 6.67 0.34
C ILE A 56 3.40 6.62 -0.23
N ARG A 57 4.02 7.79 -0.39
CA ARG A 57 5.40 7.95 -0.87
C ARG A 57 6.27 8.38 0.30
N GLU A 58 7.39 7.71 0.50
CA GLU A 58 8.31 8.01 1.59
C GLU A 58 9.77 7.96 1.12
N GLU A 59 10.40 9.13 1.10
CA GLU A 59 11.75 9.35 0.57
C GLU A 59 12.74 9.64 1.69
N GLY A 60 14.00 9.22 1.54
CA GLY A 60 15.03 9.47 2.54
C GLY A 60 14.87 8.68 3.85
N VAL A 61 14.01 7.66 3.89
CA VAL A 61 13.73 6.87 5.11
C VAL A 61 14.26 5.46 4.97
N SER A 62 15.03 4.99 5.96
CA SER A 62 15.57 3.63 6.01
C SER A 62 14.50 2.60 6.38
N ALA A 63 14.52 1.45 5.69
CA ALA A 63 13.71 0.28 6.00
C ALA A 63 14.05 -0.37 7.36
N GLY A 64 15.18 -0.02 7.99
CA GLY A 64 15.54 -0.51 9.32
C GLY A 64 14.81 0.21 10.47
N LYS A 65 14.14 1.34 10.21
CA LYS A 65 13.28 1.99 11.22
C LYS A 65 11.97 1.25 11.35
N ASP A 66 11.42 1.14 12.55
CA ASP A 66 10.09 0.56 12.77
C ASP A 66 9.03 1.26 11.92
N LEU A 67 8.17 0.50 11.24
CA LEU A 67 7.15 1.05 10.34
C LEU A 67 6.27 2.10 11.03
N SER A 68 5.92 1.88 12.29
CA SER A 68 5.10 2.81 13.10
C SER A 68 5.78 4.14 13.41
N THR A 69 7.11 4.21 13.33
CA THR A 69 7.88 5.44 13.60
C THR A 69 8.13 6.27 12.34
N ARG A 70 7.87 5.70 11.16
CA ARG A 70 8.01 6.41 9.88
C ARG A 70 6.73 7.20 9.59
N PRO A 71 6.79 8.45 9.07
CA PRO A 71 5.58 9.25 8.81
C PRO A 71 4.55 8.57 7.90
N GLY A 72 4.99 7.98 6.78
CA GLY A 72 4.15 7.24 5.86
C GLY A 72 3.75 5.86 6.40
N GLY A 73 4.63 5.21 7.14
CA GLY A 73 4.32 3.93 7.80
C GLY A 73 3.24 4.07 8.89
N ALA A 74 3.28 5.14 9.69
CA ALA A 74 2.26 5.47 10.67
C ALA A 74 0.89 5.72 10.00
N GLN A 75 0.88 6.46 8.89
CA GLN A 75 -0.32 6.70 8.09
C GLN A 75 -0.90 5.40 7.51
N LEU A 76 -0.06 4.51 7.01
CA LEU A 76 -0.47 3.18 6.54
C LEU A 76 -1.18 2.41 7.66
N LEU A 77 -0.55 2.34 8.84
CA LEU A 77 -1.10 1.63 10.00
C LEU A 77 -2.41 2.24 10.48
N GLU A 78 -2.59 3.56 10.37
CA GLU A 78 -3.84 4.24 10.69
C GLU A 78 -4.98 3.79 9.77
N LEU A 79 -4.75 3.69 8.45
CA LEU A 79 -5.74 3.21 7.48
C LEU A 79 -6.17 1.78 7.78
N VAL A 80 -5.21 0.92 8.12
CA VAL A 80 -5.47 -0.47 8.53
C VAL A 80 -6.26 -0.52 9.83
N LYS A 81 -5.86 0.25 10.86
CA LYS A 81 -6.53 0.31 12.17
C LYS A 81 -7.98 0.79 12.04
N LYS A 82 -8.23 1.75 11.14
CA LYS A 82 -9.57 2.27 10.84
C LYS A 82 -10.40 1.36 9.91
N LYS A 83 -9.86 0.20 9.50
CA LYS A 83 -10.48 -0.75 8.57
C LYS A 83 -10.88 -0.10 7.23
N GLN A 84 -10.16 0.94 6.80
CA GLN A 84 -10.40 1.61 5.52
C GLN A 84 -9.80 0.83 4.35
N VAL A 85 -8.82 -0.02 4.65
CA VAL A 85 -8.13 -0.90 3.70
C VAL A 85 -8.02 -2.30 4.30
N ASN A 86 -8.03 -3.30 3.43
CA ASN A 86 -7.83 -4.71 3.76
C ASN A 86 -6.63 -5.31 3.00
N ASN A 87 -5.98 -4.53 2.13
CA ASN A 87 -4.79 -4.90 1.37
C ASN A 87 -3.69 -3.84 1.53
N ILE A 88 -2.43 -4.29 1.60
CA ILE A 88 -1.23 -3.44 1.53
C ILE A 88 -0.42 -3.90 0.33
N VAL A 89 -0.02 -2.96 -0.54
CA VAL A 89 0.73 -3.27 -1.76
C VAL A 89 2.04 -2.48 -1.78
N ALA A 90 3.16 -3.17 -2.00
CA ALA A 90 4.48 -2.59 -2.23
C ALA A 90 5.24 -3.42 -3.26
N ILE A 91 6.22 -2.82 -3.93
CA ILE A 91 6.97 -3.51 -5.00
C ILE A 91 7.80 -4.69 -4.47
N LYS A 92 8.24 -4.60 -3.21
CA LYS A 92 9.02 -5.61 -2.47
C LYS A 92 8.76 -5.44 -0.98
N LEU A 93 8.85 -6.54 -0.21
CA LEU A 93 8.61 -6.53 1.24
C LEU A 93 9.59 -5.62 2.00
N ASP A 94 10.84 -5.52 1.52
CA ASP A 94 11.89 -4.68 2.08
C ASP A 94 11.57 -3.18 2.01
N ARG A 95 10.54 -2.77 1.26
CA ARG A 95 10.02 -1.40 1.31
C ARG A 95 9.30 -1.16 2.63
N ILE A 96 8.57 -2.15 3.14
CA ILE A 96 7.77 -2.04 4.35
C ILE A 96 8.59 -2.44 5.59
N PHE A 97 9.22 -3.62 5.58
CA PHE A 97 9.94 -4.19 6.73
C PHE A 97 11.30 -4.74 6.32
N ARG A 98 12.30 -4.69 7.20
CA ARG A 98 13.55 -5.42 7.04
C ARG A 98 13.89 -6.15 8.32
#